data_AF-A0A7S3GU92-F1
#
_entry.id   AF-A0A7S3GU92-F1
#
_cell.length_a   1.000
_cell.length_b   1.000
_cell.length_c   1.000
_cell.angle_alpha   90.00
_cell.angle_beta   90.00
_cell.angle_gamma   90.00
#
_symmetry.space_group_name_H-M   'P 1'
#
loop_
_entity.id
_entity.type
_entity.pdbx_description
1 polymer ?
#
loop_
_entity_poly.entity_id
_entity_poly.type
_entity_poly.pdbx_seq_one_letter_code
_entity_poly.pdbx_strand_id
1 'polypeptide(L)'
;VDPAFTYAYTLCGHEFASNDKFDKAIPMYQNALTIDPRHYNAWFGLGNIYHRQEEHENAEHHFLKALEINRNNSVLRCYLGQVLDALDKPLHALENFKLAAKGEPPNGMAYFQKARVLINLCRFEEALEALKQVRCLAPKEAQVHFLLGKVYMELKRDRNALEHFNIAMDLNRDSKDYHTIKTKIEQLKHVAELQDPEPTPPPPSEGPPAMSRRSGVGPGPDNRLELSHLLLPAGSSVGGSPHPRQQGGGRGYHAISGRPSA
;
A
#
# COMPACT_ATOMS: atom_id res chain seq x y z
N VAL A 1 16.61 34.57 -23.12
CA VAL A 1 17.44 33.66 -22.32
C VAL A 1 18.89 33.90 -22.72
N ASP A 2 19.85 33.76 -21.81
CA ASP A 2 21.27 33.72 -22.18
C ASP A 2 21.52 32.51 -23.11
N PRO A 3 22.04 32.69 -24.34
CA PRO A 3 22.26 31.59 -25.28
C PRO A 3 23.17 30.48 -24.77
N ALA A 4 24.01 30.73 -23.77
CA ALA A 4 24.92 29.74 -23.19
C ALA A 4 24.36 29.04 -21.92
N PHE A 5 23.18 29.44 -21.41
CA PHE A 5 22.69 28.96 -20.12
C PHE A 5 21.72 27.77 -20.23
N THR A 6 22.30 26.57 -20.42
CA THR A 6 21.63 25.25 -20.51
C THR A 6 20.48 25.05 -19.52
N TYR A 7 20.66 25.46 -18.26
CA TYR A 7 19.65 25.28 -17.21
C TYR A 7 18.37 26.06 -17.49
N ALA A 8 18.43 27.28 -18.03
CA ALA A 8 17.22 28.04 -18.36
C ALA A 8 16.46 27.43 -19.54
N TYR A 9 17.16 26.93 -20.57
CA TYR A 9 16.51 26.16 -21.64
C TYR A 9 15.82 24.90 -21.09
N THR A 10 16.48 24.17 -20.19
CA THR A 10 15.91 22.98 -19.54
C THR A 10 14.70 23.32 -18.66
N LEU A 11 14.73 24.45 -17.93
CA LEU A 11 13.59 24.94 -17.14
C LEU A 11 12.42 25.37 -18.03
N CYS A 12 12.66 26.10 -19.13
CA CYS A 12 11.61 26.41 -20.12
C CYS A 12 11.01 25.15 -20.73
N GLY A 13 11.82 24.10 -20.96
CA GLY A 13 11.35 22.77 -21.36
C GLY A 13 10.40 22.16 -20.33
N HIS A 14 10.75 22.19 -19.04
CA HIS A 14 9.89 21.68 -17.97
C HIS A 14 8.57 22.46 -17.85
N GLU A 15 8.60 23.79 -17.97
CA GLU A 15 7.39 24.63 -17.92
C GLU A 15 6.44 24.34 -19.08
N PHE A 16 6.96 24.24 -20.32
CA PHE A 16 6.14 23.87 -21.47
C PHE A 16 5.60 22.43 -21.36
N ALA A 17 6.42 21.46 -20.90
CA ALA A 17 6.01 20.07 -20.71
C ALA A 17 4.96 19.88 -19.61
N SER A 18 5.00 20.70 -18.55
CA SER A 18 4.00 20.73 -17.47
C SER A 18 2.69 21.42 -17.88
N ASN A 19 2.69 22.08 -19.04
CA ASN A 19 1.52 22.70 -19.68
C ASN A 19 1.13 21.98 -20.98
N ASP A 20 1.61 20.74 -21.17
CA ASP A 20 1.36 19.84 -22.31
C ASP A 20 1.70 20.42 -23.71
N LYS A 21 2.54 21.45 -23.74
CA LYS A 21 3.04 22.13 -24.95
C LYS A 21 4.32 21.45 -25.44
N PHE A 22 4.22 20.17 -25.79
CA PHE A 22 5.37 19.34 -26.20
C PHE A 22 6.06 19.90 -27.46
N ASP A 23 5.29 20.52 -28.36
CA ASP A 23 5.74 21.29 -29.53
C ASP A 23 6.79 22.36 -29.18
N LYS A 24 6.68 22.97 -27.99
CA LYS A 24 7.59 24.01 -27.49
C LYS A 24 8.62 23.47 -26.52
N ALA A 25 8.29 22.41 -25.78
CA ALA A 25 9.21 21.80 -24.82
C ALA A 25 10.37 21.06 -25.49
N ILE A 26 10.11 20.28 -26.55
CA ILE A 26 11.13 19.49 -27.26
C ILE A 26 12.27 20.38 -27.79
N PRO A 27 12.01 21.49 -28.53
CA PRO A 27 13.08 22.41 -28.96
C PRO A 27 13.88 23.04 -27.82
N MET A 28 13.27 23.28 -26.65
CA MET A 28 13.99 23.84 -25.50
C MET A 28 15.00 22.83 -24.93
N TYR A 29 14.62 21.56 -24.80
CA TYR A 29 15.58 20.52 -24.39
C TYR A 29 16.66 20.25 -25.46
N GLN A 30 16.30 20.28 -26.75
CA GLN A 30 17.27 20.13 -27.86
C GLN A 30 18.29 21.28 -27.89
N ASN A 31 17.87 22.52 -27.62
CA ASN A 31 18.78 23.65 -27.44
C ASN A 31 19.70 23.44 -26.22
N ALA A 32 19.16 23.00 -25.07
CA ALA A 32 19.97 22.67 -23.89
C ALA A 32 21.04 21.60 -24.21
N LEU A 33 20.68 20.56 -24.95
CA LEU A 33 21.61 19.49 -25.35
C LEU A 33 22.62 19.90 -26.44
N THR A 34 22.33 20.95 -27.20
CA THR A 34 23.27 21.56 -28.15
C THR A 34 24.36 22.36 -27.42
N ILE A 35 24.02 22.96 -26.26
CA ILE A 35 24.95 23.70 -25.40
C ILE A 35 25.75 22.74 -24.49
N ASP A 36 25.06 21.77 -23.88
CA ASP A 36 25.64 20.73 -23.01
C ASP A 36 25.05 19.35 -23.36
N PRO A 37 25.71 18.56 -24.23
CA PRO A 37 25.29 17.20 -24.56
C PRO A 37 25.26 16.24 -23.34
N ARG A 38 25.86 16.62 -22.21
CA ARG A 38 25.86 15.86 -20.95
C ARG A 38 24.78 16.35 -19.98
N HIS A 39 23.84 17.18 -20.41
CA HIS A 39 22.75 17.64 -19.57
C HIS A 39 21.66 16.57 -19.38
N TYR A 40 21.89 15.64 -18.44
CA TYR A 40 21.00 14.49 -18.22
C TYR A 40 19.54 14.87 -17.92
N ASN A 41 19.28 16.07 -17.38
CA ASN A 41 17.93 16.58 -17.16
C ASN A 41 17.17 16.87 -18.46
N ALA A 42 17.86 17.32 -19.53
CA ALA A 42 17.24 17.58 -20.82
C ALA A 42 16.99 16.26 -21.59
N TRP A 43 17.91 15.29 -21.48
CA TRP A 43 17.67 13.91 -21.91
C TRP A 43 16.46 13.29 -21.19
N PHE A 44 16.36 13.47 -19.87
CA PHE A 44 15.20 13.04 -19.09
C PHE A 44 13.91 13.74 -19.51
N GLY A 45 13.94 15.06 -19.75
CA GLY A 45 12.79 15.85 -20.19
C GLY A 45 12.22 15.38 -21.53
N LEU A 46 13.09 15.08 -22.50
CA LEU A 46 12.69 14.47 -23.78
C LEU A 46 12.11 13.07 -23.59
N GLY A 47 12.77 12.20 -22.82
CA GLY A 47 12.27 10.85 -22.55
C GLY A 47 10.92 10.84 -21.83
N ASN A 48 10.69 11.80 -20.94
CA ASN A 48 9.40 11.99 -20.25
C ASN A 48 8.29 12.39 -21.24
N ILE A 49 8.57 13.32 -22.15
CA ILE A 49 7.63 13.73 -23.20
C ILE A 49 7.28 12.54 -24.11
N TYR A 50 8.27 11.84 -24.68
CA TYR A 50 8.02 10.70 -25.55
C TYR A 50 7.25 9.57 -24.83
N HIS A 51 7.55 9.31 -23.56
CA HIS A 51 6.78 8.34 -22.76
C HIS A 51 5.31 8.76 -22.59
N ARG A 52 5.04 10.05 -22.40
CA ARG A 52 3.68 10.63 -22.30
C ARG A 52 2.94 10.73 -23.64
N GLN A 53 3.66 10.65 -24.76
CA GLN A 53 3.11 10.55 -26.12
C GLN A 53 2.95 9.09 -26.59
N GLU A 54 3.21 8.11 -25.71
CA GLU A 54 3.20 6.66 -26.00
C GLU A 54 4.29 6.21 -27.01
N GLU A 55 5.23 7.10 -27.37
CA GLU A 55 6.41 6.81 -28.19
C GLU A 55 7.53 6.15 -27.35
N HIS A 56 7.30 4.89 -26.96
CA HIS A 56 8.09 4.22 -25.95
C HIS A 56 9.54 3.89 -26.36
N GLU A 57 9.82 3.57 -27.62
CA GLU A 57 11.19 3.37 -28.13
C GLU A 57 12.01 4.68 -28.11
N ASN A 58 11.37 5.80 -28.46
CA ASN A 58 11.99 7.12 -28.34
C ASN A 58 12.25 7.47 -26.86
N ALA A 59 11.34 7.12 -25.96
CA ALA A 59 11.55 7.27 -24.52
C ALA A 59 12.71 6.42 -23.98
N GLU A 60 12.82 5.15 -24.41
CA GLU A 60 13.90 4.22 -24.03
C GLU A 60 15.27 4.81 -24.40
N HIS A 61 15.43 5.31 -25.64
CA HIS A 61 16.66 5.96 -26.09
C HIS A 61 17.08 7.14 -25.19
N HIS A 62 16.14 8.05 -24.91
CA HIS A 62 16.45 9.27 -24.16
C HIS A 62 16.71 9.00 -22.66
N PHE A 63 16.01 8.03 -22.05
CA PHE A 63 16.31 7.60 -20.68
C PHE A 63 17.63 6.84 -20.57
N LEU A 64 18.01 6.02 -21.56
CA LEU A 64 19.33 5.40 -21.63
C LEU A 64 20.45 6.45 -21.73
N LYS A 65 20.29 7.47 -22.58
CA LYS A 65 21.23 8.60 -22.67
C LYS A 65 21.36 9.38 -21.36
N ALA A 66 20.25 9.62 -20.64
CA ALA A 66 20.30 10.22 -19.30
C ALA A 66 21.05 9.33 -18.30
N LEU A 67 20.90 8.00 -18.38
CA LEU A 67 21.58 7.03 -17.52
C LEU A 67 23.06 6.82 -17.85
N GLU A 68 23.50 6.94 -19.11
CA GLU A 68 24.94 6.94 -19.46
C GLU A 68 25.70 8.02 -18.67
N ILE A 69 25.06 9.16 -18.46
CA ILE A 69 25.58 10.31 -17.70
C ILE A 69 25.39 10.09 -16.20
N ASN A 70 24.16 9.86 -15.73
CA ASN A 70 23.81 9.76 -14.31
C ASN A 70 23.38 8.33 -13.92
N ARG A 71 24.33 7.39 -14.06
CA ARG A 71 24.12 5.93 -13.97
C ARG A 71 23.34 5.45 -12.75
N ASN A 72 23.49 6.11 -11.61
CA ASN A 72 22.92 5.67 -10.33
C ASN A 72 21.58 6.33 -9.96
N ASN A 73 21.04 7.20 -10.82
CA ASN A 73 19.78 7.88 -10.54
C ASN A 73 18.59 6.90 -10.47
N SER A 74 17.96 6.82 -9.30
CA SER A 74 16.81 5.93 -9.04
C SER A 74 15.53 6.37 -9.74
N VAL A 75 15.38 7.66 -10.08
CA VAL A 75 14.24 8.17 -10.85
C VAL A 75 14.37 7.76 -12.31
N LEU A 76 15.54 7.97 -12.93
CA LEU A 76 15.78 7.57 -14.33
C LEU A 76 15.55 6.06 -14.54
N ARG A 77 16.10 5.20 -13.65
CA ARG A 77 15.85 3.75 -13.72
C ARG A 77 14.37 3.39 -13.52
N CYS A 78 13.62 4.14 -12.70
CA CYS A 78 12.18 3.92 -12.54
C CYS A 78 11.38 4.29 -13.81
N TYR A 79 11.76 5.36 -14.52
CA TYR A 79 11.14 5.72 -15.79
C TYR A 79 11.52 4.74 -16.92
N LEU A 80 12.80 4.37 -17.04
CA LEU A 80 13.22 3.32 -17.98
C LEU A 80 12.50 1.99 -17.69
N GLY A 81 12.32 1.61 -16.43
CA GLY A 81 11.53 0.43 -16.05
C GLY A 81 10.07 0.48 -16.52
N GLN A 82 9.41 1.63 -16.44
CA GLN A 82 8.02 1.81 -16.93
C GLN A 82 7.93 1.73 -18.45
N VAL A 83 8.91 2.30 -19.17
CA VAL A 83 9.00 2.19 -20.62
C VAL A 83 9.26 0.74 -21.06
N LEU A 84 10.17 0.03 -20.38
CA LEU A 84 10.45 -1.38 -20.66
C LEU A 84 9.22 -2.28 -20.40
N ASP A 85 8.43 -2.01 -19.37
CA ASP A 85 7.18 -2.74 -19.10
C ASP A 85 6.16 -2.53 -20.24
N ALA A 86 6.02 -1.29 -20.72
CA ALA A 86 5.11 -0.96 -21.81
C ALA A 86 5.58 -1.43 -23.20
N LEU A 87 6.88 -1.72 -23.36
CA LEU A 87 7.47 -2.36 -24.56
C LEU A 87 7.45 -3.91 -24.50
N ASP A 88 6.67 -4.50 -23.60
CA ASP A 88 6.63 -5.96 -23.33
C ASP A 88 8.01 -6.57 -23.03
N LYS A 89 8.84 -5.83 -22.28
CA LYS A 89 10.15 -6.28 -21.75
C LYS A 89 10.11 -6.42 -20.22
N PRO A 90 9.11 -7.08 -19.59
CA PRO A 90 8.86 -6.99 -18.15
C PRO A 90 10.00 -7.51 -17.27
N LEU A 91 10.85 -8.44 -17.76
CA LEU A 91 12.03 -8.88 -17.02
C LEU A 91 13.10 -7.78 -16.89
N HIS A 92 13.34 -7.02 -17.96
CA HIS A 92 14.25 -5.87 -17.93
C HIS A 92 13.66 -4.69 -17.12
N ALA A 93 12.32 -4.55 -17.12
CA ALA A 93 11.62 -3.62 -16.24
C ALA A 93 11.86 -3.97 -14.76
N LEU A 94 11.68 -5.23 -14.37
CA LEU A 94 11.90 -5.71 -13.00
C LEU A 94 13.34 -5.50 -12.51
N GLU A 95 14.34 -5.67 -13.38
CA GLU A 95 15.73 -5.35 -13.02
C GLU A 95 15.92 -3.84 -12.76
N ASN A 96 15.41 -2.99 -13.65
CA ASN A 96 15.48 -1.55 -13.48
C ASN A 96 14.75 -1.07 -12.22
N PHE A 97 13.56 -1.61 -11.92
CA PHE A 97 12.86 -1.33 -10.67
C PHE A 97 13.61 -1.85 -9.44
N LYS A 98 14.22 -3.03 -9.49
CA LYS A 98 15.05 -3.59 -8.41
C LYS A 98 16.27 -2.72 -8.10
N LEU A 99 16.88 -2.11 -9.12
CA LEU A 99 17.98 -1.15 -8.97
C LEU A 99 17.50 0.23 -8.48
N ALA A 100 16.36 0.71 -8.99
CA ALA A 100 15.76 1.99 -8.57
C ALA A 100 15.28 1.97 -7.12
N ALA A 101 14.64 0.88 -6.68
CA ALA A 101 14.12 0.69 -5.32
C ALA A 101 15.22 0.70 -4.24
N LYS A 102 16.45 0.33 -4.62
CA LYS A 102 17.67 0.39 -3.78
C LYS A 102 18.40 1.74 -3.81
N GLY A 103 17.82 2.78 -4.43
CA GLY A 103 18.37 4.12 -4.34
C GLY A 103 18.35 4.69 -2.91
N GLU A 104 19.15 5.71 -2.67
CA GLU A 104 19.11 6.50 -1.43
C GLU A 104 18.61 7.92 -1.78
N PRO A 105 17.46 8.39 -1.24
CA PRO A 105 16.50 7.64 -0.42
C PRO A 105 15.75 6.54 -1.21
N PRO A 106 15.18 5.52 -0.53
CA PRO A 106 14.45 4.42 -1.17
C PRO A 106 13.28 4.88 -2.06
N ASN A 107 13.28 4.45 -3.33
CA ASN A 107 12.26 4.85 -4.28
C ASN A 107 10.98 4.01 -4.12
N GLY A 108 10.01 4.52 -3.37
CA GLY A 108 8.70 3.88 -3.16
C GLY A 108 7.91 3.64 -4.44
N MET A 109 8.04 4.51 -5.46
CA MET A 109 7.40 4.32 -6.76
C MET A 109 8.01 3.14 -7.52
N ALA A 110 9.33 2.93 -7.41
CA ALA A 110 9.97 1.75 -8.00
C ALA A 110 9.52 0.45 -7.33
N TYR A 111 9.30 0.42 -6.01
CA TYR A 111 8.68 -0.73 -5.35
C TYR A 111 7.23 -0.96 -5.82
N PHE A 112 6.44 0.10 -6.01
CA PHE A 112 5.06 0.01 -6.49
C PHE A 112 4.97 -0.51 -7.93
N GLN A 113 5.79 0.03 -8.83
CA GLN A 113 5.83 -0.46 -10.21
C GLN A 113 6.39 -1.89 -10.30
N LYS A 114 7.44 -2.25 -9.52
CA LYS A 114 7.89 -3.65 -9.38
C LYS A 114 6.74 -4.57 -8.99
N ALA A 115 5.91 -4.17 -8.02
CA ALA A 115 4.77 -4.95 -7.58
C ALA A 115 3.72 -5.14 -8.70
N ARG A 116 3.38 -4.09 -9.46
CA ARG A 116 2.46 -4.18 -10.60
C ARG A 116 2.93 -5.20 -11.64
N VAL A 117 4.20 -5.13 -12.05
CA VAL A 117 4.76 -6.09 -13.03
C VAL A 117 4.77 -7.52 -12.47
N LEU A 118 5.11 -7.72 -11.19
CA LEU A 118 5.05 -9.04 -10.56
C LEU A 118 3.63 -9.60 -10.44
N ILE A 119 2.61 -8.74 -10.25
CA ILE A 119 1.20 -9.16 -10.29
C ILE A 119 0.81 -9.62 -11.70
N ASN A 120 1.19 -8.87 -12.74
CA ASN A 120 0.92 -9.23 -14.13
C ASN A 120 1.59 -10.56 -14.53
N LEU A 121 2.77 -10.86 -13.97
CA LEU A 121 3.50 -12.12 -14.14
C LEU A 121 3.07 -13.23 -13.15
N CYS A 122 2.00 -13.03 -12.38
CA CYS A 122 1.51 -13.97 -11.34
C CYS A 122 2.53 -14.35 -10.25
N ARG A 123 3.59 -13.55 -10.06
CA ARG A 123 4.66 -13.74 -9.06
C ARG A 123 4.26 -13.14 -7.71
N PHE A 124 3.14 -13.65 -7.17
CA PHE A 124 2.39 -13.00 -6.09
C PHE A 124 3.16 -12.82 -4.77
N GLU A 125 4.04 -13.74 -4.37
CA GLU A 125 4.83 -13.57 -3.13
C GLU A 125 5.87 -12.44 -3.25
N GLU A 126 6.57 -12.34 -4.38
CA GLU A 126 7.51 -11.22 -4.62
C GLU A 126 6.77 -9.88 -4.77
N ALA A 127 5.55 -9.91 -5.31
CA ALA A 127 4.67 -8.74 -5.34
C ALA A 127 4.26 -8.32 -3.92
N LEU A 128 3.94 -9.30 -3.06
CA LEU A 128 3.60 -9.08 -1.66
C LEU A 128 4.77 -8.46 -0.88
N GLU A 129 6.00 -8.94 -1.09
CA GLU A 129 7.20 -8.30 -0.53
C GLU A 129 7.36 -6.85 -1.00
N ALA A 130 7.21 -6.59 -2.30
CA ALA A 130 7.34 -5.25 -2.86
C ALA A 130 6.27 -4.30 -2.30
N LEU A 131 5.00 -4.71 -2.26
CA LEU A 131 3.90 -3.92 -1.69
C LEU A 131 4.07 -3.65 -0.19
N LYS A 132 4.62 -4.61 0.58
CA LYS A 132 4.96 -4.38 2.00
C LYS A 132 5.96 -3.23 2.16
N GLN A 133 6.94 -3.10 1.25
CA GLN A 133 7.87 -1.96 1.26
C GLN A 133 7.18 -0.65 0.89
N VAL A 134 6.30 -0.64 -0.13
CA VAL A 134 5.50 0.57 -0.44
C VAL A 134 4.65 0.99 0.76
N ARG A 135 3.99 0.05 1.44
CA ARG A 135 3.17 0.32 2.63
C ARG A 135 3.98 0.91 3.78
N CYS A 136 5.25 0.52 3.96
CA CYS A 136 6.12 1.14 4.96
C CYS A 136 6.50 2.59 4.61
N LEU A 137 6.60 2.93 3.32
CA LEU A 137 6.93 4.27 2.83
C LEU A 137 5.69 5.19 2.71
N ALA A 138 4.53 4.62 2.41
CA ALA A 138 3.26 5.32 2.19
C ALA A 138 2.08 4.59 2.90
N PRO A 139 2.04 4.57 4.25
CA PRO A 139 1.08 3.79 5.04
C PRO A 139 -0.38 4.27 5.02
N LYS A 140 -0.69 5.29 4.21
CA LYS A 140 -2.04 5.84 4.02
C LYS A 140 -2.53 5.76 2.56
N GLU A 141 -1.77 5.11 1.69
CA GLU A 141 -2.18 4.96 0.29
C GLU A 141 -3.19 3.82 0.13
N ALA A 142 -4.44 4.17 -0.14
CA ALA A 142 -5.55 3.23 -0.31
C ALA A 142 -5.27 2.23 -1.45
N GLN A 143 -4.63 2.67 -2.54
CA GLN A 143 -4.32 1.81 -3.69
C GLN A 143 -3.32 0.70 -3.33
N VAL A 144 -2.36 0.97 -2.43
CA VAL A 144 -1.41 -0.05 -1.94
C VAL A 144 -2.13 -1.11 -1.13
N HIS A 145 -3.10 -0.73 -0.30
CA HIS A 145 -3.93 -1.68 0.44
C HIS A 145 -4.88 -2.48 -0.48
N PHE A 146 -5.43 -1.87 -1.53
CA PHE A 146 -6.22 -2.59 -2.54
C PHE A 146 -5.40 -3.65 -3.29
N LEU A 147 -4.17 -3.30 -3.73
CA LEU A 147 -3.27 -4.25 -4.38
C LEU A 147 -2.81 -5.37 -3.42
N LEU A 148 -2.54 -5.03 -2.15
CA LEU A 148 -2.24 -6.04 -1.14
C LEU A 148 -3.41 -7.01 -0.95
N GLY A 149 -4.64 -6.50 -0.86
CA GLY A 149 -5.86 -7.31 -0.77
C GLY A 149 -5.98 -8.28 -1.95
N LYS A 150 -5.79 -7.79 -3.18
CA LYS A 150 -5.77 -8.64 -4.39
C LYS A 150 -4.69 -9.72 -4.31
N VAL A 151 -3.46 -9.37 -3.96
CA VAL A 151 -2.34 -10.32 -3.88
C VAL A 151 -2.57 -11.41 -2.82
N TYR A 152 -3.11 -11.05 -1.65
CA TYR A 152 -3.48 -12.04 -0.62
C TYR A 152 -4.62 -12.96 -1.07
N MET A 153 -5.59 -12.47 -1.85
CA MET A 153 -6.71 -13.25 -2.41
C MET A 153 -6.24 -14.26 -3.49
N GLU A 154 -5.25 -13.91 -4.31
CA GLU A 154 -4.64 -14.88 -5.23
C GLU A 154 -3.84 -15.96 -4.47
N LEU A 155 -3.14 -15.56 -3.40
CA LEU A 155 -2.42 -16.45 -2.49
C LEU A 155 -3.30 -17.27 -1.52
N LYS A 156 -4.64 -17.19 -1.64
CA LYS A 156 -5.64 -17.88 -0.76
C LYS A 156 -5.44 -17.59 0.73
N ARG A 157 -5.05 -16.35 1.05
CA ARG A 157 -4.84 -15.82 2.40
C ARG A 157 -5.98 -14.87 2.76
N ASP A 158 -7.19 -15.40 2.68
CA ASP A 158 -8.44 -14.65 2.59
C ASP A 158 -8.69 -13.71 3.78
N ARG A 159 -8.24 -14.08 4.98
CA ARG A 159 -8.24 -13.22 6.16
C ARG A 159 -7.41 -11.94 5.99
N ASN A 160 -6.21 -12.02 5.39
CA ASN A 160 -5.37 -10.85 5.11
C ASN A 160 -5.85 -10.07 3.89
N ALA A 161 -6.50 -10.74 2.93
CA ALA A 161 -7.18 -10.07 1.83
C ALA A 161 -8.30 -9.17 2.35
N LEU A 162 -9.19 -9.73 3.18
CA LEU A 162 -10.30 -9.02 3.82
C LEU A 162 -9.81 -7.86 4.71
N GLU A 163 -8.77 -8.07 5.52
CA GLU A 163 -8.11 -7.03 6.32
C GLU A 163 -7.71 -5.82 5.46
N HIS A 164 -6.98 -6.04 4.37
CA HIS A 164 -6.48 -4.95 3.54
C HIS A 164 -7.52 -4.35 2.59
N PHE A 165 -8.56 -5.09 2.19
CA PHE A 165 -9.71 -4.51 1.51
C PHE A 165 -10.52 -3.57 2.43
N ASN A 166 -10.72 -3.93 3.70
CA ASN A 166 -11.35 -3.03 4.68
C ASN A 166 -10.51 -1.75 4.87
N ILE A 167 -9.19 -1.86 5.04
CA ILE A 167 -8.30 -0.70 5.18
C ILE A 167 -8.32 0.19 3.92
N ALA A 168 -8.31 -0.39 2.72
CA ALA A 168 -8.42 0.37 1.47
C ALA A 168 -9.76 1.13 1.38
N MET A 169 -10.86 0.47 1.78
CA MET A 169 -12.20 1.06 1.80
C MET A 169 -12.29 2.23 2.80
N ASP A 170 -11.70 2.10 4.00
CA ASP A 170 -11.72 3.16 5.01
C ASP A 170 -10.76 4.32 4.69
N LEU A 171 -9.64 4.06 4.00
CA LEU A 171 -8.72 5.12 3.56
C LEU A 171 -9.28 5.97 2.42
N ASN A 172 -10.10 5.40 1.52
CA ASN A 172 -10.69 6.16 0.42
C ASN A 172 -12.07 5.62 -0.02
N ARG A 173 -13.12 6.08 0.68
CA ARG A 173 -14.53 5.71 0.45
C ARG A 173 -15.09 6.20 -0.90
N ASP A 174 -14.51 7.26 -1.47
CA ASP A 174 -14.92 7.84 -2.75
C ASP A 174 -14.04 7.38 -3.93
N SER A 175 -13.21 6.34 -3.72
CA SER A 175 -12.35 5.78 -4.76
C SER A 175 -13.16 5.09 -5.87
N LYS A 176 -12.64 5.13 -7.11
CA LYS A 176 -13.18 4.34 -8.23
C LYS A 176 -13.18 2.84 -7.93
N ASP A 177 -12.28 2.38 -7.07
CA ASP A 177 -12.18 0.99 -6.63
C ASP A 177 -13.20 0.62 -5.54
N TYR A 178 -13.91 1.56 -4.90
CA TYR A 178 -14.79 1.31 -3.75
C TYR A 178 -15.80 0.18 -4.00
N HIS A 179 -16.50 0.20 -5.13
CA HIS A 179 -17.46 -0.85 -5.46
C HIS A 179 -16.77 -2.22 -5.66
N THR A 180 -15.65 -2.24 -6.39
CA THR A 180 -14.81 -3.43 -6.60
C THR A 180 -14.28 -4.01 -5.28
N ILE A 181 -13.88 -3.15 -4.35
CA ILE A 181 -13.44 -3.50 -3.00
C ILE A 181 -14.61 -4.11 -2.20
N LYS A 182 -15.77 -3.47 -2.22
CA LYS A 182 -16.99 -3.94 -1.54
C LYS A 182 -17.40 -5.34 -2.04
N THR A 183 -17.49 -5.55 -3.35
CA THR A 183 -17.84 -6.86 -3.93
C THR A 183 -16.84 -7.94 -3.52
N LYS A 184 -15.54 -7.62 -3.42
CA LYS A 184 -14.51 -8.56 -2.94
C LYS A 184 -14.61 -8.88 -1.45
N ILE A 185 -14.98 -7.90 -0.62
CA ILE A 185 -15.29 -8.11 0.80
C ILE A 185 -16.48 -9.06 0.96
N GLU A 186 -17.54 -8.87 0.17
CA GLU A 186 -18.75 -9.72 0.19
C GLU A 186 -18.45 -11.15 -0.28
N GLN A 187 -17.68 -11.31 -1.36
CA GLN A 187 -17.20 -12.63 -1.84
C GLN A 187 -16.38 -13.37 -0.78
N LEU A 188 -15.42 -12.70 -0.12
CA LEU A 188 -14.57 -13.32 0.90
C LEU A 188 -15.34 -13.73 2.17
N LYS A 189 -16.35 -12.95 2.56
CA LYS A 189 -17.24 -13.30 3.69
C LYS A 189 -18.06 -14.55 3.40
N HIS A 190 -18.72 -14.61 2.25
CA HIS A 190 -19.49 -15.79 1.83
C HIS A 190 -18.60 -17.05 1.71
N VAL A 191 -17.33 -16.91 1.32
CA VAL A 191 -16.38 -18.04 1.31
C VAL A 191 -16.02 -18.49 2.72
N ALA A 192 -15.86 -17.57 3.68
CA ALA A 192 -15.61 -17.92 5.08
C ALA A 192 -16.84 -18.57 5.76
N GLU A 193 -18.04 -18.04 5.51
CA GLU A 193 -19.32 -18.57 6.01
C GLU A 193 -19.62 -20.00 5.52
N LEU A 194 -19.06 -20.40 4.37
CA LEU A 194 -19.11 -21.77 3.86
C LEU A 194 -18.04 -22.71 4.46
N GLN A 195 -16.97 -22.17 5.04
CA GLN A 195 -15.86 -22.95 5.61
C GLN A 195 -16.05 -23.20 7.11
N ASP A 196 -16.44 -22.15 7.85
CA ASP A 196 -16.83 -22.20 9.25
C ASP A 196 -18.31 -21.78 9.38
N PRO A 197 -19.28 -22.68 9.07
CA PRO A 197 -20.70 -22.36 9.22
C PRO A 197 -21.04 -22.09 10.69
N GLU A 198 -21.85 -21.05 10.93
CA GLU A 198 -22.25 -20.65 12.28
C GLU A 198 -22.92 -21.85 13.01
N PRO A 199 -22.49 -22.18 14.24
CA PRO A 199 -22.97 -23.38 14.93
C PRO A 199 -24.49 -23.30 15.09
N THR A 200 -25.20 -24.24 14.45
CA THR A 200 -26.67 -24.26 14.41
C THR A 200 -27.22 -24.11 15.83
N PRO A 201 -28.15 -23.16 16.09
CA PRO A 201 -28.70 -22.96 17.42
C PRO A 201 -29.28 -24.29 17.91
N PRO A 202 -29.04 -24.66 19.19
CA PRO A 202 -29.50 -25.95 19.70
C PRO A 202 -31.02 -26.06 19.52
N PRO A 203 -31.54 -27.26 19.16
CA PRO A 203 -32.97 -27.43 18.96
C PRO A 203 -33.72 -26.97 20.22
N PRO A 204 -34.88 -26.31 20.06
CA PRO A 204 -35.61 -25.75 21.18
C PRO A 204 -35.88 -26.85 22.21
N SER A 205 -35.35 -26.68 23.42
CA SER A 205 -35.40 -27.68 24.47
C SER A 205 -36.85 -28.11 24.71
N GLU A 206 -37.14 -29.40 24.53
CA GLU A 206 -38.46 -29.94 24.84
C GLU A 206 -38.78 -29.59 26.30
N GLY A 207 -39.83 -28.79 26.49
CA GLY A 207 -40.24 -28.37 27.82
C GLY A 207 -40.57 -29.60 28.67
N PRO A 208 -40.19 -29.63 29.96
CA PRO A 208 -40.38 -30.81 30.79
C PRO A 208 -41.84 -31.27 30.76
N PRO A 209 -42.11 -32.58 30.56
CA PRO A 209 -43.46 -33.08 30.33
C PRO A 209 -44.38 -32.67 31.48
N ALA A 210 -45.55 -32.12 31.13
CA ALA A 210 -46.42 -31.41 32.05
C ALA A 210 -46.84 -32.28 33.25
N MET A 211 -46.17 -32.09 34.40
CA MET A 211 -46.47 -32.81 35.63
C MET A 211 -47.89 -32.50 36.10
N SER A 212 -48.77 -33.49 35.97
CA SER A 212 -50.15 -33.40 36.44
C SER A 212 -50.17 -33.13 37.94
N ARG A 213 -50.84 -32.03 38.34
CA ARG A 213 -50.91 -31.61 39.75
C ARG A 213 -51.66 -32.65 40.58
N ARG A 214 -50.98 -33.26 41.55
CA ARG A 214 -51.62 -33.85 42.74
C ARG A 214 -51.16 -33.12 44.00
N SER A 215 -52.13 -32.80 44.85
CA SER A 215 -51.98 -32.06 46.09
C SER A 215 -51.82 -32.99 47.29
N GLY A 216 -50.94 -32.67 48.24
CA GLY A 216 -51.00 -33.28 49.58
C GLY A 216 -49.76 -33.11 50.49
N VAL A 217 -49.89 -32.21 51.48
CA VAL A 217 -49.45 -32.32 52.91
C VAL A 217 -47.96 -32.58 53.25
N GLY A 218 -47.43 -31.86 54.27
CA GLY A 218 -46.11 -32.08 54.91
C GLY A 218 -46.20 -32.93 56.20
N PRO A 219 -45.37 -32.74 57.27
CA PRO A 219 -44.32 -31.74 57.52
C PRO A 219 -42.92 -32.35 57.87
N GLY A 220 -42.00 -31.59 58.51
CA GLY A 220 -40.63 -31.98 58.94
C GLY A 220 -40.55 -32.67 60.32
N PRO A 221 -39.49 -32.50 61.16
CA PRO A 221 -38.36 -31.53 61.12
C PRO A 221 -36.95 -32.16 61.39
N ASP A 222 -35.97 -31.34 61.84
CA ASP A 222 -34.71 -31.71 62.54
C ASP A 222 -33.61 -32.47 61.74
N ASN A 223 -32.29 -32.40 62.00
CA ASN A 223 -31.36 -31.45 62.68
C ASN A 223 -29.88 -31.88 62.27
N ARG A 224 -28.70 -31.39 62.69
CA ARG A 224 -28.16 -30.44 63.70
C ARG A 224 -26.65 -30.11 63.39
N LEU A 225 -26.10 -28.96 63.82
CA LEU A 225 -24.68 -28.65 64.18
C LEU A 225 -23.54 -28.75 63.10
N GLU A 226 -22.32 -28.20 63.31
CA GLU A 226 -21.89 -26.84 63.74
C GLU A 226 -20.33 -26.65 63.62
N LEU A 227 -19.86 -25.38 63.62
CA LEU A 227 -18.50 -24.86 63.98
C LEU A 227 -17.26 -25.43 63.25
N SER A 228 -16.17 -24.71 62.96
CA SER A 228 -15.39 -23.69 63.71
C SER A 228 -14.66 -22.72 62.75
N HIS A 229 -14.40 -21.43 63.03
CA HIS A 229 -13.37 -20.83 63.92
C HIS A 229 -11.91 -21.25 63.58
N LEU A 230 -10.89 -20.37 63.47
CA LEU A 230 -10.77 -18.90 63.54
C LEU A 230 -9.38 -18.44 62.96
N LEU A 231 -9.13 -17.12 62.91
CA LEU A 231 -7.81 -16.41 62.91
C LEU A 231 -6.95 -16.26 61.63
N LEU A 232 -6.56 -14.99 61.43
CA LEU A 232 -5.41 -14.43 60.68
C LEU A 232 -4.20 -14.26 61.68
N PRO A 233 -2.94 -13.87 61.33
CA PRO A 233 -2.59 -12.91 60.26
C PRO A 233 -1.19 -12.99 59.56
N ALA A 234 -0.98 -12.04 58.63
CA ALA A 234 0.25 -11.32 58.26
C ALA A 234 1.55 -12.06 57.83
N GLY A 235 2.05 -11.70 56.64
CA GLY A 235 3.41 -11.95 56.14
C GLY A 235 3.68 -11.10 54.89
N SER A 236 4.91 -10.60 54.70
CA SER A 236 5.21 -9.48 53.78
C SER A 236 6.29 -9.80 52.72
N SER A 237 6.43 -8.91 51.73
CA SER A 237 7.59 -8.75 50.80
C SER A 237 7.66 -9.75 49.62
N VAL A 238 8.29 -9.46 48.46
CA VAL A 238 8.83 -8.19 47.93
C VAL A 238 8.95 -8.24 46.38
N GLY A 239 8.89 -7.07 45.73
CA GLY A 239 9.32 -6.87 44.32
C GLY A 239 8.31 -7.29 43.23
N GLY A 240 8.34 -6.71 42.03
CA GLY A 240 9.12 -5.55 41.59
C GLY A 240 8.84 -5.18 40.12
N SER A 241 8.45 -3.93 39.86
CA SER A 241 8.27 -3.37 38.51
C SER A 241 9.58 -2.71 38.04
N PRO A 242 9.86 -2.61 36.72
CA PRO A 242 9.25 -1.53 35.92
C PRO A 242 8.88 -1.87 34.47
N HIS A 243 7.73 -1.34 34.01
CA HIS A 243 7.45 -1.12 32.59
C HIS A 243 7.85 0.32 32.20
N PRO A 244 8.65 0.53 31.14
CA PRO A 244 8.76 1.83 30.49
C PRO A 244 7.61 2.03 29.49
N ARG A 245 6.79 3.07 29.69
CA ARG A 245 5.95 3.63 28.62
C ARG A 245 6.84 4.40 27.65
N GLN A 246 6.59 4.32 26.35
CA GLN A 246 6.96 5.40 25.42
C GLN A 246 5.70 6.06 24.86
N GLN A 247 5.65 7.38 25.03
CA GLN A 247 4.86 8.29 24.20
C GLN A 247 5.57 8.36 22.83
N GLY A 248 4.92 8.62 21.69
CA GLY A 248 3.76 9.49 21.52
C GLY A 248 4.26 10.82 20.95
N GLY A 249 4.61 10.83 19.67
CA GLY A 249 5.31 11.94 19.02
C GLY A 249 5.04 12.00 17.51
N GLY A 250 3.79 12.31 17.13
CA GLY A 250 3.43 12.51 15.73
C GLY A 250 3.78 13.91 15.21
N ARG A 251 4.23 14.00 13.95
CA ARG A 251 4.14 15.23 13.14
C ARG A 251 3.55 14.89 11.79
N GLY A 252 2.55 15.66 11.37
CA GLY A 252 1.84 15.49 10.11
C GLY A 252 2.45 16.30 8.97
N TYR A 253 1.98 16.03 7.76
CA TYR A 253 2.31 16.74 6.53
C TYR A 253 1.81 18.19 6.55
N HIS A 254 2.53 19.07 5.88
CA HIS A 254 1.91 20.20 5.16
C HIS A 254 2.50 20.29 3.76
N ALA A 255 1.66 20.00 2.76
CA ALA A 255 1.83 20.53 1.42
C ALA A 255 1.09 21.87 1.35
N ILE A 256 1.61 22.83 0.58
CA ILE A 256 0.89 24.07 0.24
C ILE A 256 0.90 24.21 -1.27
N SER A 257 -0.27 24.02 -1.87
CA SER A 257 -0.53 24.33 -3.28
C SER A 257 -1.00 25.77 -3.41
N GLY A 258 -0.28 26.59 -4.18
CA GLY A 258 -0.74 27.92 -4.59
C GLY A 258 -1.46 27.86 -5.94
N ARG A 259 -2.70 28.36 -6.01
CA ARG A 259 -3.35 28.74 -7.27
C ARG A 259 -3.11 30.23 -7.54
N PRO A 260 -3.02 30.68 -8.81
CA PRO A 260 -3.02 32.09 -9.16
C PRO A 260 -4.44 32.69 -9.05
N SER A 261 -4.50 34.01 -8.88
CA SER A 261 -5.70 34.85 -8.94
C SER A 261 -5.33 36.21 -9.53
N ALA A 262 -6.19 36.75 -10.39
CA ALA A 262 -6.00 37.94 -11.24
C ALA A 262 -4.97 37.76 -12.38
#